data_AF-A0A7V5WE56-F1
#
_entry.id   AF-A0A7V5WE56-F1
#
_cell.length_a   1.000
_cell.length_b   1.000
_cell.length_c   1.000
_cell.angle_alpha   90.00
_cell.angle_beta   90.00
_cell.angle_gamma   90.00
#
_symmetry.space_group_name_H-M   'P 1'
#
loop_
_entity.id
_entity.type
_entity.pdbx_description
1 polymer ?
#
loop_
_entity_poly.entity_id
_entity_poly.type
_entity_poly.pdbx_seq_one_letter_code
_entity_poly.pdbx_strand_id
1 'polypeptide(L)'
;NFEPVDPQAVLEQVAQLPITTWNYRAEDDSVRHLGPVAQDFYAAFGLGADDTHIAPLDASGVALAAVQGLYQRVQALEAENRALREENAAQQEQIDALRRENEELRARIEEIEAQLAELGASSGSASTVRPTQSDLLPGFGTLLIGLGLVWVWRRGSGSGPSRR
;
A
#
# COMPACT_ATOMS: atom_id res chain seq x y z
N ASN A 1 49.20 -5.70 7.58
CA ASN A 1 48.42 -5.56 6.33
C ASN A 1 46.98 -5.80 6.70
N PHE A 2 46.08 -4.82 6.54
CA PHE A 2 44.67 -4.92 6.94
C PHE A 2 43.80 -4.38 5.81
N GLU A 3 42.74 -5.09 5.47
CA GLU A 3 41.74 -4.68 4.48
C GLU A 3 40.35 -4.70 5.15
N PRO A 4 39.53 -3.65 4.97
CA PRO A 4 38.17 -3.66 5.48
C PRO A 4 37.32 -4.68 4.72
N VAL A 5 36.39 -5.31 5.43
CA VAL A 5 35.40 -6.22 4.87
C VAL A 5 34.04 -5.52 4.85
N ASP A 6 33.24 -5.75 3.82
CA ASP A 6 31.83 -5.34 3.78
C ASP A 6 30.94 -6.40 4.44
N PRO A 7 30.35 -6.12 5.62
CA PRO A 7 29.49 -7.07 6.31
C PRO A 7 28.22 -7.45 5.54
N GLN A 8 27.68 -6.57 4.68
CA GLN A 8 26.49 -6.89 3.87
C GLN A 8 26.82 -7.92 2.81
N ALA A 9 27.92 -7.73 2.07
CA ALA A 9 28.37 -8.68 1.07
C ALA A 9 28.66 -10.06 1.68
N VAL A 10 29.30 -10.11 2.86
CA VAL A 10 29.53 -11.38 3.57
C VAL A 10 28.22 -12.04 3.99
N LEU A 11 27.26 -11.27 4.54
CA LEU A 11 25.94 -11.81 4.87
C LEU A 11 25.25 -12.42 3.64
N GLU A 12 25.29 -11.74 2.50
CA GLU A 12 24.67 -12.22 1.26
C GLU A 12 25.31 -13.52 0.74
N GLN A 13 26.63 -13.64 0.86
CA GLN A 13 27.35 -14.88 0.53
C GLN A 13 27.01 -16.01 1.50
N VAL A 14 27.01 -15.73 2.82
CA VAL A 14 26.61 -16.71 3.85
C VAL A 14 25.16 -17.18 3.64
N ALA A 15 24.24 -16.30 3.26
CA ALA A 15 22.84 -16.65 3.01
C ALA A 15 22.67 -17.61 1.82
N GLN A 16 23.62 -17.62 0.88
CA GLN A 16 23.63 -18.52 -0.28
C GLN A 16 24.42 -19.80 -0.04
N LEU A 17 25.21 -19.86 1.04
CA LEU A 17 26.11 -20.96 1.32
C LEU A 17 25.32 -22.21 1.76
N PRO A 18 25.47 -23.37 1.10
CA PRO A 18 24.80 -24.59 1.49
C PRO A 18 25.24 -25.03 2.90
N ILE A 19 24.27 -25.18 3.80
CA ILE A 19 24.49 -25.77 5.13
C ILE A 19 23.84 -27.14 5.15
N THR A 20 24.65 -28.17 5.38
CA THR A 20 24.17 -29.56 5.44
C THR A 20 24.76 -30.26 6.65
N THR A 21 24.16 -31.41 7.00
CA THR A 21 24.87 -32.35 7.87
C THR A 21 25.64 -33.31 6.99
N TRP A 22 26.90 -33.60 7.34
CA TRP A 22 27.77 -34.47 6.56
C TRP A 22 28.80 -35.15 7.46
N ASN A 23 29.52 -36.13 6.94
CA ASN A 23 30.63 -36.79 7.61
C ASN A 23 31.73 -37.09 6.60
N TYR A 24 32.98 -37.19 7.05
CA TYR A 24 34.04 -37.66 6.18
C TYR A 24 33.89 -39.16 5.91
N ARG A 25 34.33 -39.60 4.72
CA ARG A 25 34.26 -41.03 4.34
C ARG A 25 35.03 -41.96 5.26
N ALA A 26 36.04 -41.44 5.95
CA ALA A 26 36.87 -42.19 6.90
C ALA A 26 36.34 -42.15 8.34
N GLU A 27 35.27 -41.38 8.61
CA GLU A 27 34.63 -41.32 9.91
C GLU A 27 33.56 -42.40 10.05
N ASP A 28 33.28 -42.77 11.29
CA ASP A 28 32.14 -43.61 11.62
C ASP A 28 30.81 -42.92 11.25
N ASP A 29 29.80 -43.70 10.86
CA ASP A 29 28.49 -43.19 10.44
C ASP A 29 27.76 -42.41 11.56
N SER A 30 28.12 -42.63 12.83
CA SER A 30 27.58 -41.89 13.96
C SER A 30 28.14 -40.46 14.12
N VAL A 31 29.29 -40.17 13.50
CA VAL A 31 29.88 -38.82 13.53
C VAL A 31 29.20 -37.96 12.47
N ARG A 32 28.70 -36.79 12.87
CA ARG A 32 28.07 -35.82 11.95
C ARG A 32 28.60 -34.42 12.23
N HIS A 33 29.03 -33.75 11.18
CA HIS A 33 29.34 -32.33 11.14
C HIS A 33 28.13 -31.57 10.62
N LEU A 34 27.97 -30.32 11.06
CA LEU A 34 26.96 -29.39 10.56
C LEU A 34 27.67 -28.14 10.05
N GLY A 35 27.51 -27.83 8.77
CA GLY A 35 28.14 -26.67 8.18
C GLY A 35 28.29 -26.79 6.66
N PRO A 36 28.94 -25.81 6.03
CA PRO A 36 29.33 -25.93 4.64
C PRO A 36 30.43 -26.97 4.49
N VAL A 37 30.55 -27.51 3.28
CA VAL A 37 31.77 -28.24 2.88
C VAL A 37 32.87 -27.23 2.53
N ALA A 38 34.13 -27.65 2.63
CA ALA A 38 35.28 -26.76 2.48
C ALA A 38 35.37 -26.11 1.09
N GLN A 39 35.03 -26.84 0.03
CA GLN A 39 35.11 -26.34 -1.35
C GLN A 39 34.11 -25.20 -1.59
N ASP A 40 32.88 -25.34 -1.08
CA ASP A 40 31.85 -24.31 -1.20
C ASP A 40 32.23 -23.07 -0.38
N PHE A 41 32.80 -23.26 0.81
CA PHE A 41 33.29 -22.16 1.64
C PHE A 41 34.46 -21.42 0.95
N TYR A 42 35.42 -22.16 0.41
CA TYR A 42 36.55 -21.58 -0.31
C TYR A 42 36.09 -20.86 -1.58
N ALA A 43 35.16 -21.43 -2.34
CA ALA A 43 34.59 -20.79 -3.53
C ALA A 43 33.85 -19.48 -3.20
N ALA A 44 33.19 -19.41 -2.04
CA ALA A 44 32.46 -18.23 -1.60
C ALA A 44 33.39 -17.11 -1.08
N PHE A 45 34.39 -17.45 -0.25
CA PHE A 45 35.17 -16.47 0.51
C PHE A 45 36.65 -16.38 0.11
N GLY A 46 37.20 -17.38 -0.57
CA GLY A 46 38.63 -17.45 -0.91
C GLY A 46 39.56 -17.50 0.31
N LEU A 47 39.04 -17.93 1.47
CA LEU A 47 39.78 -18.00 2.74
C LEU A 47 40.29 -19.42 2.99
N GLY A 48 41.46 -19.53 3.61
CA GLY A 48 42.14 -20.79 3.88
C GLY A 48 43.40 -20.98 3.01
N ALA A 49 44.22 -21.97 3.38
CA ALA A 49 45.42 -22.33 2.62
C ALA A 49 45.09 -23.23 1.40
N ASP A 50 43.95 -23.92 1.45
CA ASP A 50 43.44 -24.83 0.42
C ASP A 50 41.89 -24.90 0.48
N ASP A 51 41.27 -25.60 -0.47
CA ASP A 51 39.82 -25.78 -0.59
C ASP A 51 39.30 -27.06 0.10
N THR A 52 40.14 -27.74 0.87
CA THR A 52 39.80 -29.00 1.56
C THR A 52 39.64 -28.85 3.06
N HIS A 53 40.02 -27.69 3.61
CA HIS A 53 39.90 -27.38 5.03
C HIS A 53 39.25 -26.02 5.25
N ILE A 54 38.47 -25.91 6.33
CA ILE A 54 37.99 -24.64 6.83
C ILE A 54 38.72 -24.36 8.15
N ALA A 55 39.50 -23.28 8.20
CA ALA A 55 40.11 -22.87 9.46
C ALA A 55 39.02 -22.36 10.42
N PRO A 56 38.99 -22.81 11.69
CA PRO A 56 37.98 -22.33 12.65
C PRO A 56 38.00 -20.80 12.82
N LEU A 57 39.16 -20.17 12.66
CA LEU A 57 39.31 -18.72 12.68
C LEU A 57 38.55 -18.05 11.52
N ASP A 58 38.71 -18.55 10.30
CA ASP A 58 38.07 -18.00 9.11
C ASP A 58 36.55 -18.18 9.15
N ALA A 59 36.09 -19.37 9.55
CA ALA A 59 34.65 -19.63 9.76
C ALA A 59 34.05 -18.69 10.80
N SER A 60 34.74 -18.46 11.92
CA SER A 60 34.30 -17.54 12.97
C SER A 60 34.30 -16.09 12.50
N GLY A 61 35.31 -15.68 11.72
CA GLY A 61 35.39 -14.34 11.14
C GLY A 61 34.24 -14.06 10.17
N VAL A 62 33.97 -14.99 9.26
CA VAL A 62 32.83 -14.92 8.33
C VAL A 62 31.50 -14.84 9.11
N ALA A 63 31.33 -15.68 10.14
CA ALA A 63 30.13 -15.66 10.96
C ALA A 63 29.93 -14.31 11.67
N LEU A 64 30.98 -13.74 12.26
CA LEU A 64 30.92 -12.44 12.93
C LEU A 64 30.60 -11.30 11.95
N ALA A 65 31.23 -11.30 10.76
CA ALA A 65 30.94 -10.32 9.71
C ALA A 65 29.48 -10.45 9.22
N ALA A 66 28.99 -11.67 9.01
CA ALA A 66 27.59 -11.89 8.64
C ALA A 66 26.62 -11.41 9.73
N VAL A 67 26.92 -11.63 11.02
CA VAL A 67 26.11 -11.10 12.13
C VAL A 67 26.10 -9.57 12.15
N GLN A 68 27.23 -8.93 11.88
CA GLN A 68 27.29 -7.47 11.73
C GLN A 68 26.44 -6.98 10.55
N GLY A 69 26.51 -7.66 9.41
CA GLY A 69 25.65 -7.38 8.26
C GLY A 69 24.17 -7.54 8.59
N LEU A 70 23.81 -8.60 9.32
CA LEU A 70 22.44 -8.85 9.72
C LEU A 70 21.93 -7.76 10.65
N TYR A 71 22.74 -7.35 11.62
CA TYR A 71 22.40 -6.27 12.55
C TYR A 71 22.14 -4.95 11.81
N GLN A 72 22.98 -4.60 10.84
CA GLN A 72 22.78 -3.42 9.99
C GLN A 72 21.48 -3.51 9.17
N ARG A 73 21.16 -4.69 8.61
CA ARG A 73 19.90 -4.92 7.87
C ARG A 73 18.68 -4.75 8.78
N VAL A 74 18.73 -5.29 10.01
CA VAL A 74 17.67 -5.14 11.01
C VAL A 74 17.46 -3.68 11.37
N GLN A 75 18.53 -2.94 11.66
CA GLN A 75 18.45 -1.50 11.95
C GLN A 75 17.81 -0.70 10.81
N ALA A 76 18.19 -0.99 9.56
CA ALA A 76 17.61 -0.34 8.39
C ALA A 76 16.10 -0.63 8.28
N LEU A 77 15.70 -1.89 8.44
CA LEU A 77 14.30 -2.31 8.40
C LEU A 77 13.49 -1.70 9.54
N GLU A 78 14.03 -1.59 10.75
CA GLU A 78 13.38 -0.94 11.88
C GLU A 78 13.16 0.56 11.64
N ALA A 79 14.15 1.23 11.03
CA ALA A 79 14.03 2.63 10.66
C ALA A 79 12.97 2.87 9.58
N GLU A 80 12.96 2.04 8.52
CA GLU A 80 11.95 2.08 7.47
C GLU A 80 10.55 1.81 8.05
N ASN A 81 10.42 0.78 8.89
CA ASN A 81 9.15 0.43 9.49
C ASN A 81 8.59 1.55 10.39
N ARG A 82 9.46 2.24 11.13
CA ARG A 82 9.07 3.42 11.91
C ARG A 82 8.57 4.55 11.01
N ALA A 83 9.30 4.87 9.94
CA ALA A 83 8.91 5.91 8.99
C ALA A 83 7.55 5.60 8.34
N LEU A 84 7.35 4.34 7.89
CA LEU A 84 6.08 3.92 7.32
C LEU A 84 4.92 4.00 8.32
N ARG A 85 5.16 3.72 9.61
CA ARG A 85 4.12 3.87 10.66
C ARG A 85 3.75 5.34 10.89
N GLU A 86 4.73 6.24 10.88
CA GLU A 86 4.51 7.68 11.00
C GLU A 86 3.71 8.21 9.79
N GLU A 87 4.06 7.79 8.57
CA GLU A 87 3.32 8.16 7.37
C GLU A 87 1.88 7.64 7.40
N ASN A 88 1.66 6.37 7.77
CA ASN A 88 0.32 5.80 7.90
C ASN A 88 -0.53 6.55 8.94
N ALA A 89 0.07 6.95 10.06
CA ALA A 89 -0.63 7.75 11.07
C ALA A 89 -1.05 9.12 10.52
N ALA A 90 -0.15 9.82 9.82
CA ALA A 90 -0.45 11.11 9.20
C ALA A 90 -1.54 11.01 8.11
N GLN A 91 -1.49 9.95 7.29
CA GLN A 91 -2.51 9.68 6.28
C GLN A 91 -3.88 9.40 6.93
N GLN A 92 -3.90 8.66 8.05
CA GLN A 92 -5.13 8.39 8.78
C GLN A 92 -5.74 9.68 9.35
N GLU A 93 -4.93 10.58 9.91
CA GLU A 93 -5.38 11.90 10.36
C GLU A 93 -5.96 12.73 9.22
N GLN A 94 -5.31 12.73 8.04
CA GLN A 94 -5.81 13.43 6.86
C GLN A 94 -7.15 12.85 6.38
N ILE A 95 -7.30 11.53 6.37
CA ILE A 95 -8.55 10.86 6.01
C ILE A 95 -9.67 11.28 6.96
N ASP A 96 -9.40 11.34 8.26
CA ASP A 96 -10.40 11.71 9.25
C ASP A 96 -10.76 13.20 9.17
N ALA A 97 -9.79 14.08 8.88
CA ALA A 97 -10.06 15.49 8.61
C ALA A 97 -10.95 15.69 7.38
N LEU A 98 -10.63 15.02 6.27
CA LEU A 98 -11.44 15.08 5.05
C LEU A 98 -12.84 14.51 5.24
N ARG A 99 -12.99 13.45 6.05
CA ARG A 99 -14.32 12.91 6.38
C ARG A 99 -15.17 13.93 7.12
N ARG A 100 -14.61 14.63 8.12
CA ARG A 100 -15.31 15.71 8.84
C ARG A 100 -15.69 16.86 7.92
N GLU A 101 -14.79 17.29 7.04
CA GLU A 101 -15.09 18.33 6.05
C GLU A 101 -16.23 17.90 5.12
N ASN A 102 -16.21 16.64 4.65
CA ASN A 102 -17.30 16.10 3.83
C ASN A 102 -18.64 16.06 4.58
N GLU A 103 -18.64 15.69 5.86
CA GLU A 103 -19.85 15.72 6.70
C GLU A 103 -20.39 17.14 6.87
N GLU A 104 -19.50 18.10 7.14
CA GLU A 104 -19.88 19.51 7.26
C GLU A 104 -20.43 20.08 5.96
N LEU A 105 -19.77 19.80 4.83
CA LEU A 105 -20.24 20.25 3.51
C LEU A 105 -21.60 19.65 3.16
N ARG A 106 -21.85 18.38 3.49
CA ARG A 106 -23.17 17.75 3.31
C ARG A 106 -24.24 18.44 4.14
N ALA A 107 -23.96 18.73 5.41
CA ALA A 107 -24.90 19.46 6.27
C ALA A 107 -25.22 20.87 5.73
N ARG A 108 -24.20 21.59 5.22
CA ARG A 108 -24.41 22.90 4.58
C ARG A 108 -25.26 22.80 3.31
N ILE A 109 -25.08 21.76 2.51
CA ILE A 109 -25.90 21.51 1.32
C ILE A 109 -27.37 21.29 1.74
N GLU A 110 -27.61 20.44 2.74
CA GLU A 110 -28.96 20.18 3.25
C GLU A 110 -29.64 21.46 3.78
N GLU A 111 -28.90 22.31 4.49
CA GLU A 111 -29.39 23.61 4.97
C GLU A 111 -29.77 24.54 3.80
N ILE A 112 -28.90 24.66 2.80
CA ILE A 112 -29.17 25.49 1.61
C ILE A 112 -30.39 24.97 0.85
N GLU A 113 -30.50 23.66 0.68
CA GLU A 113 -31.65 23.03 0.03
C GLU A 113 -32.96 23.33 0.79
N ALA A 114 -32.94 23.31 2.12
CA ALA A 114 -34.08 23.68 2.94
C ALA A 114 -34.47 25.18 2.80
N GLN A 115 -33.49 26.09 2.82
CA GLN A 115 -33.72 27.53 2.63
C GLN A 115 -34.31 27.83 1.24
N LEU A 116 -33.83 27.15 0.21
CA LEU A 116 -34.37 27.30 -1.14
C LEU A 116 -35.82 26.83 -1.25
N ALA A 117 -36.17 25.73 -0.57
CA ALA A 117 -37.55 25.24 -0.52
C ALA A 117 -38.50 26.25 0.16
N GLU A 118 -38.06 26.89 1.24
CA GLU A 118 -38.82 27.92 1.95
C GLU A 118 -39.03 29.19 1.10
N LEU A 119 -37.99 29.68 0.42
CA LEU A 119 -38.07 30.81 -0.50
C LEU A 119 -39.00 30.53 -1.69
N GLY A 120 -38.96 29.31 -2.22
CA GLY A 120 -39.87 28.84 -3.26
C GLY A 120 -41.34 28.85 -2.82
N ALA A 121 -41.63 28.36 -1.62
CA ALA A 121 -42.98 28.38 -1.04
C ALA A 121 -43.50 29.81 -0.80
N SER A 122 -42.61 30.71 -0.37
CA SER A 122 -42.90 32.14 -0.14
C SER A 122 -43.23 32.88 -1.43
N SER A 123 -42.49 32.61 -2.50
CA SER A 123 -42.68 33.23 -3.83
C SER A 123 -43.93 32.70 -4.54
N GLY A 124 -44.28 31.42 -4.31
CA GLY A 124 -45.52 30.81 -4.81
C GLY A 124 -46.78 31.38 -4.16
N SER A 125 -46.74 31.76 -2.88
CA SER A 125 -47.89 32.38 -2.19
C SER A 125 -48.18 33.81 -2.65
N ALA A 126 -47.15 34.59 -3.02
CA ALA A 126 -47.31 35.96 -3.52
C ALA A 126 -47.93 36.03 -4.95
N SER A 127 -47.92 34.92 -5.70
CA SER A 127 -48.52 34.84 -7.03
C SER A 127 -49.99 34.42 -7.02
N THR A 128 -50.67 34.43 -5.86
CA THR A 128 -52.13 34.24 -5.78
C THR A 128 -52.85 35.51 -6.23
N VAL A 129 -52.70 35.88 -7.50
CA VAL A 129 -53.61 36.79 -8.19
C VAL A 129 -54.98 36.14 -8.15
N ARG A 130 -55.92 36.77 -7.43
CA ARG A 130 -57.34 36.39 -7.35
C ARG A 130 -57.88 36.05 -8.75
N PRO A 131 -58.44 34.86 -8.99
CA PRO A 131 -59.39 34.73 -10.08
C PRO A 131 -60.64 35.50 -9.64
N THR A 132 -60.91 36.63 -10.30
CA THR A 132 -62.22 37.26 -10.22
C THR A 132 -63.26 36.23 -10.62
N GLN A 133 -64.06 35.82 -9.64
CA GLN A 133 -65.24 34.99 -9.81
C GLN A 133 -66.13 35.69 -10.85
N SER A 134 -66.20 35.12 -12.05
CA SER A 134 -67.26 35.39 -12.99
C SER A 134 -67.94 34.06 -13.23
N ASP A 135 -69.20 34.02 -12.82
CA ASP A 135 -70.10 32.91 -13.06
C ASP A 135 -70.23 32.61 -14.56
N LEU A 136 -70.63 31.35 -14.81
CA LEU A 136 -71.29 30.81 -16.01
C LEU A 136 -70.38 30.17 -17.09
N LEU A 137 -70.21 28.83 -17.02
CA LEU A 137 -70.97 27.84 -17.81
C LEU A 137 -70.40 26.40 -17.63
N PRO A 138 -71.21 25.34 -17.78
CA PRO A 138 -70.79 23.96 -17.56
C PRO A 138 -70.19 23.34 -18.83
N GLY A 139 -69.01 22.74 -18.71
CA GLY A 139 -68.42 21.94 -19.79
C GLY A 139 -67.11 21.30 -19.36
N PHE A 140 -67.16 20.01 -19.05
CA PHE A 140 -66.12 18.98 -19.24
C PHE A 140 -64.68 19.50 -19.43
N GLY A 141 -63.72 19.26 -18.53
CA GLY A 141 -63.41 17.97 -17.94
C GLY A 141 -62.05 17.49 -18.45
N THR A 142 -61.17 17.18 -17.50
CA THR A 142 -59.93 16.38 -17.58
C THR A 142 -58.59 17.08 -17.87
N LEU A 143 -57.66 16.62 -17.05
CA LEU A 143 -56.32 17.04 -16.70
C LEU A 143 -55.46 15.82 -17.07
N LEU A 144 -54.36 15.99 -17.81
CA LEU A 144 -53.33 14.96 -17.88
C LEU A 144 -51.93 15.57 -17.74
N ILE A 145 -51.30 15.15 -16.66
CA ILE A 145 -49.91 15.34 -16.27
C ILE A 145 -49.03 14.57 -17.26
N GLY A 146 -48.10 15.27 -17.91
CA GLY A 146 -47.05 14.68 -18.73
C GLY A 146 -45.71 14.71 -18.01
N LEU A 147 -45.39 13.64 -17.30
CA LEU A 147 -44.03 13.29 -16.85
C LEU A 147 -43.16 12.98 -18.08
N GLY A 148 -42.04 13.65 -18.23
CA GLY A 148 -41.09 13.42 -19.32
C GLY A 148 -39.64 13.63 -18.87
N LEU A 149 -39.08 12.62 -18.20
CA LEU A 149 -37.65 12.46 -17.98
C LEU A 149 -36.93 12.41 -19.33
N VAL A 150 -36.07 13.40 -19.62
CA VAL A 150 -35.10 13.31 -20.71
C VAL A 150 -33.74 12.93 -20.13
N TRP A 151 -33.46 11.63 -20.21
CA TRP A 151 -32.16 11.03 -19.93
C TRP A 151 -31.29 11.17 -21.18
N VAL A 152 -30.32 12.08 -21.18
CA VAL A 152 -29.31 12.18 -22.25
C VAL A 152 -28.05 11.44 -21.80
N TRP A 153 -27.90 10.25 -22.34
CA TRP A 153 -26.65 9.49 -22.33
C TRP A 153 -25.88 9.82 -23.60
N ARG A 154 -24.75 10.50 -23.46
CA ARG A 154 -23.81 10.75 -24.57
C ARG A 154 -22.70 9.69 -24.53
N ARG A 155 -22.86 8.70 -25.40
CA ARG A 155 -21.85 7.72 -25.80
C ARG A 155 -20.68 8.46 -26.49
N GLY A 156 -19.49 8.38 -25.90
CA GLY A 156 -18.22 8.76 -26.53
C GLY A 156 -17.35 7.51 -26.66
N SER A 157 -17.44 6.84 -27.81
CA SER A 157 -16.56 5.75 -28.21
C SER A 157 -15.46 6.28 -29.13
N GLY A 158 -14.20 5.97 -28.80
CA GLY A 158 -13.20 5.63 -29.81
C GLY A 158 -11.92 6.47 -29.81
N SER A 159 -10.84 5.84 -29.32
CA SER A 159 -9.41 5.84 -29.76
C SER A 159 -8.50 5.92 -28.52
N GLY A 160 -7.68 4.96 -28.10
CA GLY A 160 -7.11 3.73 -28.65
C GLY A 160 -5.71 3.61 -27.97
N PRO A 161 -5.31 2.48 -27.36
CA PRO A 161 -4.02 2.41 -26.66
C PRO A 161 -2.87 2.04 -27.61
N SER A 162 -1.89 2.93 -27.75
CA SER A 162 -0.58 2.60 -28.33
C SER A 162 0.35 2.09 -27.23
N ARG A 163 0.72 0.81 -27.32
CA ARG A 163 1.88 0.23 -26.62
C ARG A 163 3.18 0.79 -27.18
N ARG A 164 4.11 1.17 -26.31
CA ARG A 164 5.54 0.85 -26.40
C ARG A 164 6.09 0.68 -24.99
#